data_AF-A0A2G9C349-F1
#
_entry.id   AF-A0A2G9C349-F1
#
_cell.length_a   1.000
_cell.length_b   1.000
_cell.length_c   1.000
_cell.angle_alpha   90.00
_cell.angle_beta   90.00
_cell.angle_gamma   90.00
#
_symmetry.space_group_name_H-M   'P 1'
#
loop_
_entity.id
_entity.type
_entity.pdbx_description
1 polymer ?
#
loop_
_entity_poly.entity_id
_entity_poly.type
_entity_poly.pdbx_seq_one_letter_code
_entity_poly.pdbx_strand_id
1 'polypeptide(L)'
;MPDAPALRPPLLQRAMALGVQLILESMPAAEALRRQLRWAVWQADRFAAVRAQLDDRKWTERAKGLLMSARDLDEDSAFRLLRDAAMHAHLRLGEVARSVVQSAQLAEAVNLAGQQRMLSQRLVKLMAQRAAGIEAKRAKTLQDDSCARVAANLSRLPALLPAVMPAVVPAPSPVAGLAPSLTPLQVDPVIDAWRRLEPLLAGKPTPEALLAADAAADDLRAHSDALASAIAACGGGKPLHVVNLCGRQRMLSQQLAKEALLADLLPGRDPAVLLDSLDRFAAGLAELESSPLSSDAIRALLAEVGAEWLRLMRSLRDAHGREAAGGLARSSEILLDRLDLLTGHYQQSLQIILG
;
A
#
# COMPACT_ATOMS: atom_id res chain seq x y z
N MET A 1 62.06 18.08 16.50
CA MET A 1 60.65 17.68 16.68
C MET A 1 60.65 16.63 17.78
N PRO A 2 59.89 16.81 18.87
CA PRO A 2 59.88 15.84 19.95
C PRO A 2 59.35 14.50 19.41
N ASP A 3 59.96 13.40 19.85
CA ASP A 3 59.54 12.04 19.49
C ASP A 3 58.04 11.87 19.75
N ALA A 4 57.26 11.71 18.68
CA ALA A 4 55.88 11.31 18.81
C ALA A 4 55.86 9.96 19.54
N PRO A 5 55.09 9.79 20.62
CA PRO A 5 55.08 8.54 21.37
C PRO A 5 54.64 7.41 20.43
N ALA A 6 55.54 6.46 20.17
CA ALA A 6 55.25 5.29 19.35
C ALA A 6 53.98 4.61 19.86
N LEU A 7 53.03 4.33 18.95
CA LEU A 7 51.78 3.71 19.32
C LEU A 7 52.07 2.33 19.92
N ARG A 8 51.55 2.07 21.13
CA ARG A 8 51.80 0.81 21.82
C ARG A 8 51.28 -0.35 20.96
N PRO A 9 52.03 -1.45 20.79
CA PRO A 9 51.63 -2.62 19.99
C PRO A 9 50.18 -3.13 20.19
N PRO A 10 49.62 -3.19 21.42
CA PRO A 10 48.23 -3.63 21.62
C PRO A 10 47.17 -2.66 21.07
N LEU A 11 47.46 -1.35 21.00
CA LEU A 11 46.56 -0.36 20.38
C LEU A 11 46.54 -0.51 18.86
N LEU A 12 47.71 -0.74 18.26
CA LEU A 12 47.85 -0.98 16.83
C LEU A 12 47.10 -2.25 16.41
N GLN A 13 47.28 -3.33 17.16
CA GLN A 13 46.61 -4.61 16.92
C GLN A 13 45.08 -4.49 17.05
N ARG A 14 44.61 -3.71 18.03
CA ARG A 14 43.17 -3.43 18.21
C ARG A 14 42.61 -2.54 17.10
N ALA A 15 43.34 -1.52 16.66
CA ALA A 15 42.94 -0.65 15.56
C ALA A 15 42.84 -1.42 14.23
N MET A 16 43.82 -2.29 13.95
CA MET A 16 43.78 -3.18 12.78
C MET A 16 42.60 -4.16 12.85
N ALA A 17 42.33 -4.73 14.03
CA ALA A 17 41.17 -5.61 14.23
C ALA A 17 39.82 -4.89 14.05
N LEU A 18 39.77 -3.58 14.29
CA LEU A 18 38.61 -2.72 14.05
C LEU A 18 38.54 -2.16 12.62
N GLY A 19 39.44 -2.57 11.73
CA GLY A 19 39.44 -2.17 10.32
C GLY A 19 40.06 -0.80 10.06
N VAL A 20 40.87 -0.25 10.97
CA VAL A 20 41.67 0.96 10.71
C VAL A 20 42.81 0.60 9.77
N GLN A 21 42.74 1.10 8.53
CA GLN A 21 43.66 0.74 7.44
C GLN A 21 44.83 1.70 7.26
N LEU A 22 44.78 2.88 7.89
CA LEU A 22 45.84 3.89 7.80
C LEU A 22 46.02 4.55 9.18
N ILE A 23 47.25 4.56 9.66
CA ILE A 23 47.64 5.22 10.92
C ILE A 23 48.88 6.04 10.60
N LEU A 24 48.81 7.34 10.88
CA LEU A 24 49.94 8.26 10.71
C LEU A 24 50.52 8.59 12.08
N GLU A 25 51.71 8.06 12.37
CA GLU A 25 52.44 8.36 13.62
C GLU A 25 53.10 9.74 13.59
N SER A 26 53.40 10.25 12.39
CA SER A 26 53.87 11.61 12.13
C SER A 26 53.50 12.05 10.71
N MET A 27 53.58 13.35 10.41
CA MET A 27 53.29 13.86 9.06
C MET A 27 54.37 13.40 8.06
N PRO A 28 54.04 12.60 7.05
CA PRO A 28 55.02 12.13 6.08
C PRO A 28 55.41 13.23 5.10
N ALA A 29 56.55 13.08 4.44
CA ALA A 29 56.95 13.97 3.35
C ALA A 29 55.87 14.02 2.25
N ALA A 30 55.73 15.16 1.57
CA ALA A 30 54.61 15.44 0.65
C ALA A 30 54.39 14.34 -0.42
N GLU A 31 55.45 13.74 -0.97
CA GLU A 31 55.33 12.68 -1.96
C GLU A 31 54.86 11.33 -1.36
N ALA A 32 55.26 11.02 -0.13
CA ALA A 32 54.75 9.87 0.60
C ALA A 32 53.27 10.06 0.96
N LEU A 33 52.88 11.27 1.38
CA LEU A 33 51.48 11.62 1.63
C LEU A 33 50.62 11.48 0.36
N ARG A 34 51.09 11.98 -0.79
CA ARG A 34 50.38 11.85 -2.08
C ARG A 34 50.19 10.39 -2.50
N ARG A 35 51.19 9.53 -2.29
CA ARG A 35 51.07 8.09 -2.56
C ARG A 35 50.04 7.43 -1.65
N GLN A 36 50.06 7.77 -0.35
CA GLN A 36 49.09 7.25 0.62
C GLN A 36 47.66 7.72 0.33
N LEU A 37 47.45 9.00 0.00
CA LEU A 37 46.15 9.52 -0.39
C LEU A 37 45.62 8.86 -1.67
N ARG A 38 46.47 8.67 -2.69
CA ARG A 38 46.09 7.93 -3.91
C ARG A 38 45.66 6.50 -3.60
N TRP A 39 46.39 5.81 -2.73
CA TRP A 39 46.03 4.46 -2.29
C TRP A 39 44.70 4.46 -1.50
N ALA A 40 44.50 5.41 -0.59
CA ALA A 40 43.28 5.52 0.21
C ALA A 40 42.04 5.82 -0.65
N VAL A 41 42.17 6.73 -1.63
CA VAL A 41 41.10 7.02 -2.60
C VAL A 41 40.79 5.76 -3.43
N TRP A 42 41.81 5.08 -3.96
CA TRP A 42 41.61 3.83 -4.70
C TRP A 42 40.92 2.74 -3.86
N GLN A 43 41.29 2.60 -2.59
CA GLN A 43 40.64 1.65 -1.67
C GLN A 43 39.17 2.03 -1.42
N ALA A 44 38.89 3.33 -1.20
CA ALA A 44 37.54 3.82 -1.02
C ALA A 44 36.68 3.57 -2.27
N ASP A 45 37.22 3.83 -3.47
CA ASP A 45 36.56 3.58 -4.74
C ASP A 45 36.30 2.08 -4.95
N ARG A 46 37.30 1.23 -4.66
CA ARG A 46 37.16 -0.23 -4.74
C ARG A 46 36.09 -0.74 -3.76
N PHE A 47 36.09 -0.25 -2.53
CA PHE A 47 35.10 -0.62 -1.53
C PHE A 47 33.69 -0.16 -1.93
N ALA A 48 33.56 1.06 -2.45
CA ALA A 48 32.31 1.58 -3.00
C ALA A 48 31.80 0.73 -4.17
N ALA A 49 32.69 0.32 -5.09
CA ALA A 49 32.36 -0.53 -6.23
C ALA A 49 31.87 -1.92 -5.78
N VAL A 50 32.54 -2.55 -4.82
CA VAL A 50 32.12 -3.85 -4.27
C VAL A 50 30.77 -3.74 -3.56
N ARG A 51 30.54 -2.66 -2.79
CA ARG A 51 29.24 -2.40 -2.16
C ARG A 51 28.13 -2.22 -3.20
N ALA A 52 28.39 -1.45 -4.26
CA ALA A 52 27.44 -1.25 -5.34
C ALA A 52 27.07 -2.57 -6.03
N GLN A 53 28.03 -3.47 -6.28
CA GLN A 53 27.76 -4.79 -6.85
C GLN A 53 26.89 -5.67 -5.94
N LEU A 54 27.14 -5.65 -4.62
CA LEU A 54 26.32 -6.38 -3.65
C LEU A 54 24.90 -5.82 -3.58
N ASP A 55 24.76 -4.49 -3.60
CA ASP A 55 23.46 -3.83 -3.65
C ASP A 55 22.71 -4.16 -4.95
N ASP A 56 23.37 -4.09 -6.10
CA ASP A 56 22.78 -4.46 -7.39
C ASP A 56 22.29 -5.91 -7.40
N ARG A 57 23.08 -6.85 -6.86
CA ARG A 57 22.64 -8.26 -6.71
C ARG A 57 21.41 -8.36 -5.82
N LYS A 58 21.41 -7.70 -4.67
CA LYS A 58 20.27 -7.69 -3.73
C LYS A 58 18.99 -7.17 -4.39
N TRP A 59 19.07 -6.08 -5.15
CA TRP A 59 17.91 -5.53 -5.87
C TRP A 59 17.47 -6.45 -7.01
N THR A 60 18.41 -7.05 -7.73
CA THR A 60 18.11 -8.01 -8.82
C THR A 60 17.38 -9.24 -8.27
N GLU A 61 17.84 -9.84 -7.18
CA GLU A 61 17.16 -10.98 -6.54
C GLU A 61 15.74 -10.62 -6.09
N ARG A 62 15.55 -9.44 -5.49
CA ARG A 62 14.22 -8.95 -5.10
C ARG A 62 13.30 -8.74 -6.29
N ALA A 63 13.81 -8.11 -7.36
CA ALA A 63 13.04 -7.86 -8.57
C ALA A 63 12.64 -9.18 -9.25
N LYS A 64 13.55 -10.17 -9.32
CA LYS A 64 13.23 -11.52 -9.80
C LYS A 64 12.10 -12.14 -8.96
N GLY A 65 12.23 -12.15 -7.64
CA GLY A 65 11.20 -12.72 -6.76
C GLY A 65 9.82 -12.05 -6.90
N LEU A 66 9.77 -10.74 -7.13
CA LEU A 66 8.52 -10.02 -7.41
C LEU A 66 7.93 -10.38 -8.78
N LEU A 67 8.76 -10.52 -9.81
CA LEU A 67 8.30 -10.91 -11.14
C LEU A 67 7.82 -12.36 -11.18
N MET A 68 8.51 -13.26 -10.48
CA MET A 68 8.11 -14.66 -10.32
C MET A 68 6.72 -14.75 -9.69
N SER A 69 6.48 -14.03 -8.59
CA SER A 69 5.16 -14.07 -7.92
C SER A 69 4.07 -13.34 -8.69
N ALA A 70 4.38 -12.24 -9.37
CA ALA A 70 3.38 -11.43 -10.07
C ALA A 70 2.98 -12.00 -11.44
N ARG A 71 3.87 -12.74 -12.11
CA ARG A 71 3.63 -13.27 -13.47
C ARG A 71 3.72 -14.80 -13.58
N ASP A 72 3.84 -15.49 -12.45
CA ASP A 72 4.01 -16.95 -12.40
C ASP A 72 5.19 -17.43 -13.29
N LEU A 73 6.30 -16.71 -13.20
CA LEU A 73 7.52 -16.98 -13.98
C LEU A 73 8.51 -17.81 -13.15
N ASP A 74 9.29 -18.64 -13.83
CA ASP A 74 10.50 -19.21 -13.26
C ASP A 74 11.61 -18.15 -13.14
N GLU A 75 12.64 -18.47 -12.36
CA GLU A 75 13.73 -17.54 -12.07
C GLU A 75 14.47 -17.10 -13.34
N ASP A 76 14.70 -18.03 -14.27
CA ASP A 76 15.41 -17.77 -15.52
C ASP A 76 14.62 -16.83 -16.45
N SER A 77 13.30 -16.98 -16.55
CA SER A 77 12.47 -16.05 -17.32
C SER A 77 12.37 -14.69 -16.67
N ALA A 78 12.29 -14.62 -15.33
CA ALA A 78 12.31 -13.35 -14.60
C ALA A 78 13.64 -12.59 -14.80
N PHE A 79 14.78 -13.29 -14.75
CA PHE A 79 16.09 -12.68 -15.01
C PHE A 79 16.23 -12.20 -16.45
N ARG A 80 15.80 -13.01 -17.43
CA ARG A 80 15.80 -12.62 -18.86
C ARG A 80 14.98 -11.35 -19.08
N LEU A 81 13.78 -11.28 -18.52
CA LEU A 81 12.92 -10.11 -18.62
C LEU A 81 13.59 -8.84 -18.08
N LEU A 82 14.19 -8.90 -16.88
CA LEU A 82 14.90 -7.75 -16.29
C LEU A 82 16.07 -7.31 -17.15
N ARG A 83 16.83 -8.26 -17.69
CA ARG A 83 17.97 -7.98 -18.57
C ARG A 83 17.52 -7.34 -19.88
N ASP A 84 16.47 -7.88 -20.49
CA ASP A 84 15.94 -7.36 -21.76
C ASP A 84 15.40 -5.94 -21.55
N ALA A 85 14.66 -5.68 -20.45
CA ALA A 85 14.24 -4.33 -20.09
C ALA A 85 15.42 -3.37 -19.88
N ALA A 86 16.49 -3.81 -19.22
CA ALA A 86 17.72 -3.03 -19.05
C ALA A 86 18.40 -2.69 -20.38
N MET A 87 18.45 -3.64 -21.32
CA MET A 87 19.00 -3.40 -22.66
C MET A 87 18.17 -2.37 -23.45
N HIS A 88 16.84 -2.52 -23.46
CA HIS A 88 15.94 -1.59 -24.18
C HIS A 88 15.94 -0.18 -23.58
N ALA A 89 16.05 -0.06 -22.25
CA ALA A 89 16.10 1.23 -21.56
C ALA A 89 17.50 1.86 -21.53
N HIS A 90 18.53 1.17 -22.01
CA HIS A 90 19.94 1.57 -21.89
C HIS A 90 20.39 1.85 -20.44
N LEU A 91 19.86 1.08 -19.48
CA LEU A 91 20.15 1.21 -18.05
C LEU A 91 20.94 0.01 -17.52
N ARG A 92 21.57 0.16 -16.35
CA ARG A 92 22.17 -0.99 -15.66
C ARG A 92 21.07 -1.89 -15.12
N LEU A 93 21.33 -3.20 -15.10
CA LEU A 93 20.41 -4.18 -14.53
C LEU A 93 19.98 -3.83 -13.10
N GLY A 94 20.91 -3.36 -12.26
CA GLY A 94 20.61 -2.92 -10.89
C GLY A 94 19.68 -1.70 -10.82
N GLU A 95 19.73 -0.80 -11.79
CA GLU A 95 18.84 0.38 -11.86
C GLU A 95 17.43 -0.02 -12.26
N VAL A 96 17.27 -0.90 -13.26
CA VAL A 96 15.98 -1.47 -13.64
C VAL A 96 15.39 -2.27 -12.49
N ALA A 97 16.17 -3.12 -11.84
CA ALA A 97 15.72 -3.90 -10.70
C ALA A 97 15.22 -3.02 -9.54
N ARG A 98 15.94 -1.92 -9.22
CA ARG A 98 15.48 -0.92 -8.24
C ARG A 98 14.16 -0.29 -8.65
N SER A 99 14.04 0.15 -9.91
CA SER A 99 12.81 0.76 -10.43
C SER A 99 11.62 -0.19 -10.33
N VAL A 100 11.77 -1.46 -10.74
CA VAL A 100 10.72 -2.49 -10.64
C VAL A 100 10.29 -2.69 -9.18
N VAL A 101 11.24 -2.82 -8.25
CA VAL A 101 10.91 -3.01 -6.83
C VAL A 101 10.21 -1.77 -6.26
N GLN A 102 10.67 -0.56 -6.59
CA GLN A 102 10.04 0.69 -6.15
C GLN A 102 8.61 0.83 -6.70
N SER A 103 8.38 0.55 -7.98
CA SER A 103 7.05 0.57 -8.58
C SER A 103 6.11 -0.45 -7.92
N ALA A 104 6.60 -1.65 -7.61
CA ALA A 104 5.82 -2.66 -6.89
C ALA A 104 5.47 -2.20 -5.45
N GLN A 105 6.44 -1.63 -4.72
CA GLN A 105 6.21 -1.09 -3.37
C GLN A 105 5.19 0.05 -3.37
N LEU A 106 5.26 0.94 -4.35
CA LEU A 106 4.28 2.02 -4.55
C LEU A 106 2.88 1.47 -4.84
N ALA A 107 2.76 0.53 -5.77
CA ALA A 107 1.48 -0.10 -6.10
C ALA A 107 0.87 -0.81 -4.88
N GLU A 108 1.71 -1.51 -4.12
CA GLU A 108 1.30 -2.14 -2.87
C GLU A 108 0.83 -1.10 -1.85
N ALA A 109 1.57 -0.01 -1.66
CA ALA A 109 1.21 1.06 -0.72
C ALA A 109 -0.13 1.71 -1.09
N VAL A 110 -0.37 2.00 -2.38
CA VAL A 110 -1.68 2.49 -2.87
C VAL A 110 -2.79 1.49 -2.55
N ASN A 111 -2.56 0.20 -2.76
CA ASN A 111 -3.54 -0.84 -2.47
C ASN A 111 -3.85 -0.94 -0.97
N LEU A 112 -2.83 -0.93 -0.10
CA LEU A 112 -3.01 -0.98 1.35
C LEU A 112 -3.74 0.25 1.89
N ALA A 113 -3.40 1.45 1.39
CA ALA A 113 -4.11 2.68 1.71
C ALA A 113 -5.57 2.62 1.20
N GLY A 114 -5.77 2.09 -0.01
CA GLY A 114 -7.10 1.88 -0.59
C GLY A 114 -7.97 0.93 0.24
N GLN A 115 -7.40 -0.17 0.76
CA GLN A 115 -8.09 -1.13 1.61
C GLN A 115 -8.60 -0.52 2.92
N GLN A 116 -7.87 0.45 3.49
CA GLN A 116 -8.31 1.12 4.74
C GLN A 116 -9.65 1.84 4.58
N ARG A 117 -9.90 2.43 3.40
CA ARG A 117 -11.19 3.07 3.09
C ARG A 117 -12.36 2.08 3.17
N MET A 118 -12.20 0.88 2.62
CA MET A 118 -13.23 -0.15 2.67
C MET A 118 -13.36 -0.72 4.10
N LEU A 119 -12.24 -1.05 4.74
CA LEU A 119 -12.23 -1.62 6.08
C LEU A 119 -12.85 -0.68 7.11
N SER A 120 -12.64 0.64 7.01
CA SER A 120 -13.27 1.59 7.93
C SER A 120 -14.80 1.56 7.84
N GLN A 121 -15.36 1.50 6.63
CA GLN A 121 -16.80 1.39 6.44
C GLN A 121 -17.34 0.02 6.90
N ARG A 122 -16.61 -1.06 6.59
CA ARG A 122 -16.97 -2.42 7.01
C ARG A 122 -17.02 -2.55 8.54
N LEU A 123 -16.06 -1.97 9.26
CA LEU A 123 -16.00 -2.02 10.72
C LEU A 123 -17.24 -1.39 11.37
N VAL A 124 -17.66 -0.22 10.90
CA VAL A 124 -18.88 0.44 11.40
C VAL A 124 -20.13 -0.34 11.00
N LYS A 125 -20.19 -0.87 9.77
CA LYS A 125 -21.28 -1.75 9.31
C LYS A 125 -21.44 -2.96 10.24
N LEU A 126 -20.33 -3.60 10.61
CA LEU A 126 -20.32 -4.76 11.50
C LEU A 126 -20.69 -4.38 12.93
N MET A 127 -20.25 -3.22 13.42
CA MET A 127 -20.66 -2.70 14.72
C MET A 127 -22.17 -2.40 14.77
N ALA A 128 -22.73 -1.78 13.72
CA ALA A 128 -24.16 -1.52 13.57
C ALA A 128 -24.96 -2.83 13.50
N GLN A 129 -24.47 -3.81 12.73
CA GLN A 129 -25.05 -5.14 12.63
C GLN A 129 -25.12 -5.84 14.00
N ARG A 130 -24.06 -5.70 14.83
CA ARG A 130 -24.04 -6.21 16.21
C ARG A 130 -25.03 -5.47 17.11
N ALA A 131 -25.16 -4.15 16.98
CA ALA A 131 -26.10 -3.34 17.74
C ALA A 131 -27.56 -3.73 17.46
N ALA A 132 -27.88 -4.00 16.19
CA ALA A 132 -29.19 -4.47 15.74
C ALA A 132 -29.48 -5.94 16.07
N GLY A 133 -28.51 -6.68 16.61
CA GLY A 133 -28.65 -8.11 16.94
C GLY A 133 -28.72 -9.04 15.73
N ILE A 134 -28.22 -8.60 14.57
CA ILE A 134 -28.29 -9.33 13.30
C ILE A 134 -27.03 -10.20 13.15
N GLU A 135 -27.16 -11.53 13.28
CA GLU A 135 -26.00 -12.45 13.20
C GLU A 135 -24.80 -11.99 14.07
N ALA A 136 -25.07 -11.44 15.26
CA ALA A 136 -24.10 -10.64 16.03
C ALA A 136 -22.77 -11.35 16.33
N LYS A 137 -22.79 -12.68 16.50
CA LYS A 137 -21.57 -13.50 16.69
C LYS A 137 -20.70 -13.49 15.44
N ARG A 138 -21.28 -13.72 14.26
CA ARG A 138 -20.56 -13.67 12.98
C ARG A 138 -20.05 -12.27 12.71
N ALA A 139 -20.87 -11.25 12.96
CA ALA A 139 -20.48 -9.85 12.81
C ALA A 139 -19.27 -9.48 13.69
N LYS A 140 -19.22 -9.99 14.94
CA LYS A 140 -18.07 -9.80 15.82
C LYS A 140 -16.81 -10.47 15.28
N THR A 141 -16.89 -11.71 14.81
CA THR A 141 -15.74 -12.39 14.20
C THR A 141 -15.19 -11.61 13.00
N LEU A 142 -16.07 -11.20 12.08
CA LEU A 142 -15.66 -10.40 10.92
C LEU A 142 -15.08 -9.03 11.31
N GLN A 143 -15.56 -8.45 12.42
CA GLN A 143 -15.04 -7.18 12.94
C GLN A 143 -13.61 -7.37 13.46
N ASP A 144 -13.36 -8.44 14.21
CA ASP A 144 -12.03 -8.76 14.74
C ASP A 144 -11.03 -9.05 13.63
N ASP A 145 -11.43 -9.81 12.61
CA ASP A 145 -10.62 -10.07 11.43
C ASP A 145 -10.32 -8.77 10.66
N SER A 146 -11.31 -7.87 10.56
CA SER A 146 -11.14 -6.57 9.90
C SER A 146 -10.21 -5.66 10.70
N CYS A 147 -10.29 -5.63 12.03
CA CYS A 147 -9.35 -4.89 12.88
C CYS A 147 -7.92 -5.42 12.73
N ALA A 148 -7.74 -6.75 12.74
CA ALA A 148 -6.44 -7.37 12.53
C ALA A 148 -5.84 -7.02 11.17
N ARG A 149 -6.67 -6.99 10.11
CA ARG A 149 -6.25 -6.55 8.77
C ARG A 149 -5.84 -5.07 8.74
N VAL A 150 -6.58 -4.18 9.39
CA VAL A 150 -6.19 -2.76 9.50
C VAL A 150 -4.82 -2.64 10.19
N ALA A 151 -4.66 -3.25 11.37
CA ALA A 151 -3.41 -3.21 12.11
C ALA A 151 -2.21 -3.76 11.31
N ALA A 152 -2.41 -4.90 10.61
CA ALA A 152 -1.38 -5.47 9.74
C ALA A 152 -1.01 -4.52 8.59
N ASN A 153 -2.00 -3.92 7.92
CA ASN A 153 -1.76 -2.97 6.83
C ASN A 153 -1.02 -1.71 7.32
N LEU A 154 -1.42 -1.15 8.47
CA LEU A 154 -0.81 0.06 9.04
C LEU A 154 0.61 -0.19 9.56
N SER A 155 0.92 -1.40 10.04
CA SER A 155 2.30 -1.76 10.39
C SER A 155 3.21 -1.93 9.17
N ARG A 156 2.65 -2.30 8.01
CA ARG A 156 3.40 -2.52 6.76
C ARG A 156 3.61 -1.23 5.95
N LEU A 157 2.64 -0.32 5.93
CA LEU A 157 2.69 0.93 5.14
C LEU A 157 3.98 1.75 5.36
N PRO A 158 4.48 1.97 6.60
CA PRO A 158 5.70 2.73 6.84
C PRO A 158 6.96 2.12 6.22
N ALA A 159 6.98 0.81 5.92
CA ALA A 159 8.12 0.15 5.28
C ALA A 159 8.10 0.27 3.74
N LEU A 160 6.94 0.59 3.15
CA LEU A 160 6.76 0.70 1.69
C LEU A 160 7.02 2.11 1.14
N LEU A 161 6.86 3.12 1.98
CA LEU A 161 6.98 4.55 1.65
C LEU A 161 8.39 5.18 1.74
N PRO A 162 9.39 4.64 2.47
CA PRO A 162 10.71 5.26 2.59
C PRO A 162 11.51 5.31 1.27
N ALA A 163 11.04 4.61 0.23
CA ALA A 163 11.75 4.45 -1.04
C ALA A 163 11.33 5.46 -2.14
N VAL A 164 10.43 6.41 -1.85
CA VAL A 164 9.89 7.36 -2.86
C VAL A 164 10.68 8.66 -2.92
N MET A 165 11.57 8.91 -1.97
CA MET A 165 12.58 9.96 -2.15
C MET A 165 13.61 9.42 -3.14
N PRO A 166 13.85 10.08 -4.30
CA PRO A 166 15.06 9.77 -5.03
C PRO A 166 16.20 9.95 -4.02
N ALA A 167 17.10 8.97 -3.95
CA ALA A 167 18.39 9.21 -3.34
C ALA A 167 18.95 10.42 -4.09
N VAL A 168 18.88 11.60 -3.47
CA VAL A 168 19.65 12.75 -3.88
C VAL A 168 21.08 12.27 -3.75
N VAL A 169 21.64 11.79 -4.85
CA VAL A 169 23.08 11.79 -5.02
C VAL A 169 23.45 13.25 -4.79
N PRO A 170 24.24 13.60 -3.76
CA PRO A 170 24.71 14.96 -3.63
C PRO A 170 25.78 15.13 -4.72
N ALA A 171 25.35 15.40 -5.95
CA ALA A 171 26.17 16.16 -6.85
C ALA A 171 26.04 17.63 -6.38
N PRO A 172 27.13 18.29 -5.97
CA PRO A 172 27.09 19.70 -5.67
C PRO A 172 26.91 20.44 -7.01
N SER A 173 25.67 20.66 -7.44
CA SER A 173 25.36 21.53 -8.58
C SER A 173 24.72 22.82 -8.03
N PRO A 174 25.37 23.99 -8.21
CA PRO A 174 24.93 25.24 -7.60
C PRO A 174 23.91 25.97 -8.48
N VAL A 175 22.85 25.28 -8.89
CA VAL A 175 21.75 25.92 -9.63
C VAL A 175 20.48 25.81 -8.80
N ALA A 176 20.25 26.87 -8.02
CA ALA A 176 19.00 27.09 -7.30
C ALA A 176 17.86 27.26 -8.32
N GLY A 177 17.16 26.18 -8.62
CA GLY A 177 16.01 26.18 -9.51
C GLY A 177 14.99 25.16 -9.06
N LEU A 178 13.94 25.65 -8.38
CA LEU A 178 12.61 25.05 -8.24
C LEU A 178 12.59 23.51 -8.19
N ALA A 179 13.15 22.90 -7.15
CA ALA A 179 12.73 21.56 -6.79
C ALA A 179 11.23 21.66 -6.40
N PRO A 180 10.31 20.91 -7.03
CA PRO A 180 8.94 20.88 -6.57
C PRO A 180 8.95 20.47 -5.10
N SER A 181 8.31 21.26 -4.23
CA SER A 181 8.14 20.92 -2.83
C SER A 181 7.37 19.60 -2.74
N LEU A 182 8.09 18.48 -2.68
CA LEU A 182 7.50 17.17 -2.48
C LEU A 182 6.86 17.18 -1.10
N THR A 183 5.53 17.19 -1.04
CA THR A 183 4.82 16.96 0.21
C THR A 183 5.24 15.58 0.72
N PRO A 184 5.79 15.46 1.95
CA PRO A 184 6.20 14.17 2.46
C PRO A 184 4.98 13.24 2.56
N LEU A 185 5.13 11.98 2.14
CA LEU A 185 4.10 10.96 2.30
C LEU A 185 3.93 10.67 3.80
N GLN A 186 2.82 11.12 4.39
CA GLN A 186 2.56 11.01 5.83
C GLN A 186 1.56 9.90 6.13
N VAL A 187 2.01 8.86 6.84
CA VAL A 187 1.14 7.76 7.32
C VAL A 187 0.52 8.09 8.67
N ASP A 188 1.16 8.97 9.45
CA ASP A 188 0.76 9.27 10.82
C ASP A 188 -0.71 9.66 10.96
N PRO A 189 -1.32 10.51 10.09
CA PRO A 189 -2.74 10.83 10.19
C PRO A 189 -3.66 9.61 10.06
N VAL A 190 -3.28 8.63 9.23
CA VAL A 190 -4.02 7.37 9.07
C VAL A 190 -3.90 6.51 10.32
N ILE A 191 -2.68 6.41 10.88
CA ILE A 191 -2.42 5.67 12.12
C ILE A 191 -3.18 6.30 13.30
N ASP A 192 -3.18 7.62 13.41
CA ASP A 192 -3.86 8.33 14.48
C ASP A 192 -5.38 8.23 14.36
N ALA A 193 -5.93 8.24 13.14
CA ALA A 193 -7.34 7.97 12.93
C ALA A 193 -7.72 6.53 13.35
N TRP A 194 -6.88 5.55 13.04
CA TRP A 194 -7.08 4.18 13.52
C TRP A 194 -7.03 4.07 15.05
N ARG A 195 -6.05 4.72 15.70
CA ARG A 195 -5.95 4.76 17.17
C ARG A 195 -7.18 5.35 17.85
N ARG A 196 -7.90 6.26 17.18
CA ARG A 196 -9.19 6.78 17.65
C ARG A 196 -10.34 5.80 17.42
N LEU A 197 -10.39 5.14 16.27
CA LEU A 197 -11.46 4.22 15.90
C LEU A 197 -11.42 2.89 16.69
N GLU A 198 -10.26 2.26 16.78
CA GLU A 198 -10.08 0.92 17.37
C GLU A 198 -10.73 0.73 18.75
N PRO A 199 -10.52 1.61 19.75
CA PRO A 199 -11.14 1.44 21.07
C PRO A 199 -12.66 1.58 21.05
N LEU A 200 -13.24 2.31 20.10
CA LEU A 200 -14.70 2.51 20.01
C LEU A 200 -15.45 1.25 19.53
N LEU A 201 -14.73 0.32 18.87
CA LEU A 201 -15.29 -0.92 18.33
C LEU A 201 -15.43 -2.03 19.39
N ALA A 202 -14.82 -1.83 20.56
CA ALA A 202 -14.81 -2.78 21.66
C ALA A 202 -16.14 -2.79 22.44
N GLY A 203 -16.42 -3.90 23.14
CA GLY A 203 -17.59 -4.01 24.01
C GLY A 203 -18.93 -4.07 23.27
N LYS A 204 -20.03 -3.81 23.99
CA LYS A 204 -21.39 -3.80 23.43
C LYS A 204 -21.64 -2.45 22.74
N PRO A 205 -22.06 -2.42 21.46
CA PRO A 205 -22.31 -1.16 20.76
C PRO A 205 -23.47 -0.39 21.41
N THR A 206 -23.22 0.85 21.82
CA THR A 206 -24.27 1.82 22.19
C THR A 206 -24.48 2.80 21.02
N PRO A 207 -25.63 3.51 20.96
CA PRO A 207 -25.84 4.56 19.96
C PRO A 207 -24.75 5.64 19.95
N GLU A 208 -24.28 6.06 21.13
CA GLU A 208 -23.20 7.05 21.24
C GLU A 208 -21.88 6.50 20.70
N ALA A 209 -21.55 5.24 21.02
CA ALA A 209 -20.34 4.59 20.51
C ALA A 209 -20.41 4.39 18.98
N LEU A 210 -21.59 4.07 18.42
CA LEU A 210 -21.80 3.97 16.97
C LEU A 210 -21.59 5.31 16.26
N LEU A 211 -22.16 6.40 16.80
CA LEU A 211 -21.95 7.75 16.26
C LEU A 211 -20.48 8.14 16.27
N ALA A 212 -19.78 7.92 17.39
CA ALA A 212 -18.37 8.21 17.50
C ALA A 212 -17.51 7.35 16.56
N ALA A 213 -17.83 6.05 16.44
CA ALA A 213 -17.12 5.14 15.56
C ALA A 213 -17.34 5.48 14.09
N ASP A 214 -18.55 5.88 13.68
CA ASP A 214 -18.84 6.31 12.31
C ASP A 214 -18.03 7.54 11.92
N ALA A 215 -18.01 8.57 12.77
CA ALA A 215 -17.19 9.77 12.57
C ALA A 215 -15.69 9.43 12.48
N ALA A 216 -15.16 8.60 13.40
CA ALA A 216 -13.77 8.18 13.38
C ALA A 216 -13.42 7.31 12.15
N ALA A 217 -14.35 6.52 11.64
CA ALA A 217 -14.17 5.73 10.43
C ALA A 217 -14.18 6.59 9.16
N ASP A 218 -14.93 7.69 9.15
CA ASP A 218 -14.89 8.68 8.08
C ASP A 218 -13.59 9.50 8.08
N ASP A 219 -13.07 9.88 9.25
CA ASP A 219 -11.72 10.44 9.38
C ASP A 219 -10.68 9.48 8.79
N LEU A 220 -10.72 8.20 9.20
CA LEU A 220 -9.80 7.17 8.70
C LEU A 220 -9.92 7.01 7.17
N ARG A 221 -11.14 7.02 6.64
CA ARG A 221 -11.40 6.95 5.19
C ARG A 221 -10.78 8.16 4.48
N ALA A 222 -11.00 9.37 4.99
CA ALA A 222 -10.51 10.61 4.39
C ALA A 222 -8.98 10.67 4.38
N HIS A 223 -8.33 10.37 5.49
CA HIS A 223 -6.86 10.32 5.56
C HIS A 223 -6.27 9.23 4.66
N SER A 224 -6.93 8.06 4.59
CA SER A 224 -6.50 6.97 3.71
C SER A 224 -6.64 7.32 2.22
N ASP A 225 -7.69 8.08 1.86
CA ASP A 225 -7.90 8.58 0.50
C ASP A 225 -6.86 9.61 0.10
N ALA A 226 -6.54 10.55 1.00
CA ALA A 226 -5.49 11.52 0.81
C ALA A 226 -4.11 10.84 0.64
N LEU A 227 -3.80 9.85 1.48
CA LEU A 227 -2.57 9.07 1.37
C LEU A 227 -2.50 8.30 0.04
N ALA A 228 -3.57 7.59 -0.33
CA ALA A 228 -3.61 6.85 -1.60
C ALA A 228 -3.42 7.77 -2.81
N SER A 229 -4.04 8.96 -2.78
CA SER A 229 -3.89 9.98 -3.83
C SER A 229 -2.48 10.54 -3.90
N ALA A 230 -1.86 10.82 -2.75
CA ALA A 230 -0.49 11.30 -2.69
C ALA A 230 0.51 10.26 -3.22
N ILE A 231 0.37 8.99 -2.85
CA ILE A 231 1.22 7.90 -3.36
C ILE A 231 1.01 7.73 -4.88
N ALA A 232 -0.24 7.77 -5.35
CA ALA A 232 -0.56 7.66 -6.77
C ALA A 232 0.04 8.81 -7.59
N ALA A 233 0.09 10.03 -7.04
CA ALA A 233 0.73 11.18 -7.69
C ALA A 233 2.25 11.00 -7.85
N CYS A 234 2.91 10.28 -6.95
CA CYS A 234 4.34 9.94 -7.08
C CYS A 234 4.61 8.85 -8.14
N GLY A 235 3.62 8.00 -8.45
CA GLY A 235 3.79 6.76 -9.21
C GLY A 235 3.79 6.85 -10.74
N GLY A 236 3.68 8.05 -11.33
CA GLY A 236 3.91 8.29 -12.77
C GLY A 236 3.07 7.52 -13.81
N GLY A 237 2.11 6.68 -13.40
CA GLY A 237 1.41 5.78 -14.34
C GLY A 237 -0.11 5.71 -14.16
N LYS A 238 -0.83 5.66 -15.29
CA LYS A 238 -2.16 5.03 -15.42
C LYS A 238 -2.02 3.90 -16.44
N PRO A 239 -2.27 2.65 -16.03
CA PRO A 239 -3.57 2.03 -16.29
C PRO A 239 -4.01 1.11 -15.12
N LEU A 240 -4.72 1.67 -14.14
CA LEU A 240 -5.39 0.90 -13.07
C LEU A 240 -6.83 1.39 -12.84
N HIS A 241 -7.44 2.07 -13.82
CA HIS A 241 -8.76 2.66 -13.66
C HIS A 241 -9.82 1.61 -13.26
N VAL A 242 -9.81 0.45 -13.92
CA VAL A 242 -10.74 -0.64 -13.63
C VAL A 242 -10.51 -1.25 -12.24
N VAL A 243 -9.25 -1.40 -11.81
CA VAL A 243 -8.88 -1.88 -10.47
C VAL A 243 -9.34 -0.89 -9.40
N ASN A 244 -9.16 0.41 -9.66
CA ASN A 244 -9.64 1.48 -8.79
C ASN A 244 -11.16 1.52 -8.73
N LEU A 245 -11.84 1.27 -9.85
CA LEU A 245 -13.29 1.17 -9.91
C LEU A 245 -13.81 0.01 -9.06
N CYS A 246 -13.23 -1.20 -9.19
CA CYS A 246 -13.53 -2.32 -8.29
C CYS A 246 -13.28 -1.97 -6.82
N GLY A 247 -12.18 -1.27 -6.51
CA GLY A 247 -11.91 -0.74 -5.17
C GLY A 247 -13.01 0.18 -4.63
N ARG A 248 -13.50 1.10 -5.46
CA ARG A 248 -14.63 1.99 -5.11
C ARG A 248 -15.92 1.20 -4.88
N GLN A 249 -16.23 0.23 -5.75
CA GLN A 249 -17.43 -0.60 -5.60
C GLN A 249 -17.42 -1.41 -4.29
N ARG A 250 -16.25 -1.94 -3.87
CA ARG A 250 -16.10 -2.61 -2.56
C ARG A 250 -16.41 -1.68 -1.40
N MET A 251 -15.87 -0.47 -1.43
CA MET A 251 -16.14 0.53 -0.40
C MET A 251 -17.64 0.90 -0.37
N LEU A 252 -18.23 1.18 -1.53
CA LEU A 252 -19.64 1.56 -1.66
C LEU A 252 -20.58 0.44 -1.20
N SER A 253 -20.28 -0.83 -1.46
CA SER A 253 -21.12 -1.95 -0.99
C SER A 253 -21.17 -2.02 0.54
N GLN A 254 -20.07 -1.71 1.22
CA GLN A 254 -20.01 -1.63 2.67
C GLN A 254 -20.69 -0.36 3.20
N GLN A 255 -20.46 0.78 2.54
CA GLN A 255 -21.05 2.06 2.91
C GLN A 255 -22.58 2.01 2.80
N LEU A 256 -23.14 1.42 1.74
CA LEU A 256 -24.58 1.25 1.57
C LEU A 256 -25.22 0.47 2.71
N ALA A 257 -24.64 -0.68 3.06
CA ALA A 257 -25.13 -1.47 4.18
C ALA A 257 -24.94 -0.74 5.52
N LYS A 258 -23.84 0.00 5.70
CA LYS A 258 -23.59 0.83 6.87
C LYS A 258 -24.68 1.89 7.03
N GLU A 259 -24.90 2.71 6.00
CA GLU A 259 -25.87 3.81 6.03
C GLU A 259 -27.29 3.32 6.31
N ALA A 260 -27.71 2.24 5.65
CA ALA A 260 -29.05 1.68 5.86
C ALA A 260 -29.22 1.10 7.29
N LEU A 261 -28.21 0.41 7.83
CA LEU A 261 -28.28 -0.07 9.22
C LEU A 261 -28.23 1.09 10.24
N LEU A 262 -27.44 2.12 9.98
CA LEU A 262 -27.35 3.29 10.86
C LEU A 262 -28.62 4.14 10.82
N ALA A 263 -29.33 4.21 9.69
CA ALA A 263 -30.62 4.91 9.57
C ALA A 263 -31.68 4.36 10.52
N ASP A 264 -31.69 3.04 10.76
CA ASP A 264 -32.60 2.39 11.72
C ASP A 264 -32.16 2.55 13.18
N LEU A 265 -30.85 2.71 13.42
CA LEU A 265 -30.26 2.72 14.77
C LEU A 265 -30.06 4.11 15.36
N LEU A 266 -29.93 5.13 14.51
CA LEU A 266 -29.54 6.48 14.89
C LEU A 266 -30.55 7.49 14.33
N PRO A 267 -31.07 8.43 15.17
CA PRO A 267 -31.96 9.47 14.68
C PRO A 267 -31.20 10.50 13.83
N GLY A 268 -31.91 11.12 12.88
CA GLY A 268 -31.38 12.26 12.12
C GLY A 268 -30.34 11.92 11.04
N ARG A 269 -30.24 10.66 10.61
CA ARG A 269 -29.43 10.28 9.45
C ARG A 269 -30.01 10.91 8.18
N ASP A 270 -29.12 11.48 7.37
CA ASP A 270 -29.49 12.06 6.08
C ASP A 270 -29.66 10.96 5.02
N PRO A 271 -30.88 10.74 4.48
CA PRO A 271 -31.10 9.74 3.44
C PRO A 271 -30.35 10.06 2.13
N ALA A 272 -29.95 11.30 1.90
CA ALA A 272 -29.23 11.68 0.68
C ALA A 272 -27.88 10.95 0.54
N VAL A 273 -27.20 10.64 1.66
CA VAL A 273 -25.91 9.93 1.65
C VAL A 273 -26.06 8.50 1.13
N LEU A 274 -27.14 7.81 1.55
CA LEU A 274 -27.48 6.47 1.06
C LEU A 274 -27.81 6.52 -0.43
N LEU A 275 -28.63 7.48 -0.86
CA LEU A 275 -29.03 7.65 -2.25
C LEU A 275 -27.84 7.96 -3.17
N ASP A 276 -26.95 8.88 -2.78
CA ASP A 276 -25.70 9.15 -3.53
C ASP A 276 -24.86 7.88 -3.68
N SER A 277 -24.73 7.10 -2.60
CA SER A 277 -23.98 5.85 -2.62
C SER A 277 -24.61 4.82 -3.56
N LEU A 278 -25.94 4.78 -3.66
CA LEU A 278 -26.67 3.89 -4.58
C LEU A 278 -26.40 4.28 -6.03
N ASP A 279 -26.54 5.56 -6.36
CA ASP A 279 -26.33 6.08 -7.71
C ASP A 279 -24.88 5.84 -8.17
N ARG A 280 -23.91 6.08 -7.29
CA ARG A 280 -22.48 5.87 -7.58
C ARG A 280 -22.12 4.39 -7.71
N PHE A 281 -22.75 3.50 -6.94
CA PHE A 281 -22.56 2.06 -7.09
C PHE A 281 -23.13 1.61 -8.44
N ALA A 282 -24.37 1.97 -8.74
CA ALA A 282 -25.04 1.60 -10.00
C ALA A 282 -24.26 2.11 -11.23
N ALA A 283 -23.83 3.37 -11.23
CA ALA A 283 -23.04 3.94 -12.32
C ALA A 283 -21.69 3.21 -12.48
N GLY A 284 -21.01 2.89 -11.38
CA GLY A 284 -19.74 2.19 -11.45
C GLY A 284 -19.86 0.72 -11.83
N LEU A 285 -20.97 0.05 -11.50
CA LEU A 285 -21.25 -1.30 -12.00
C LEU A 285 -21.47 -1.29 -13.51
N ALA A 286 -22.26 -0.35 -14.04
CA ALA A 286 -22.45 -0.19 -15.48
C ALA A 286 -21.13 0.12 -16.22
N GLU A 287 -20.26 0.91 -15.60
CA GLU A 287 -18.91 1.16 -16.12
C GLU A 287 -18.03 -0.11 -16.13
N LEU A 288 -18.11 -0.95 -15.09
CA LEU A 288 -17.40 -2.24 -15.07
C LEU A 288 -17.93 -3.20 -16.14
N GLU A 289 -19.24 -3.24 -16.37
CA GLU A 289 -19.88 -4.09 -17.38
C GLU A 289 -19.52 -3.67 -18.82
N SER A 290 -19.28 -2.38 -19.05
CA SER A 290 -18.84 -1.84 -20.35
C SER A 290 -17.32 -1.83 -20.55
N SER A 291 -16.56 -2.35 -19.59
CA SER A 291 -15.10 -2.42 -19.68
C SER A 291 -14.65 -3.27 -20.89
N PRO A 292 -13.70 -2.78 -21.72
CA PRO A 292 -13.17 -3.55 -22.85
C PRO A 292 -12.29 -4.72 -22.40
N LEU A 293 -11.78 -4.67 -21.17
CA LEU A 293 -11.01 -5.75 -20.55
C LEU A 293 -12.01 -6.79 -20.05
N SER A 294 -12.18 -7.89 -20.77
CA SER A 294 -13.19 -8.90 -20.44
C SER A 294 -12.69 -10.30 -20.76
N SER A 295 -12.99 -11.24 -19.87
CA SER A 295 -12.77 -12.69 -20.01
C SER A 295 -14.05 -13.41 -19.58
N ASP A 296 -14.16 -14.72 -19.87
CA ASP A 296 -15.32 -15.51 -19.40
C ASP A 296 -15.46 -15.46 -17.88
N ALA A 297 -14.35 -15.53 -17.16
CA ALA A 297 -14.33 -15.41 -15.70
C ALA A 297 -14.81 -14.02 -15.22
N ILE A 298 -14.35 -12.94 -15.86
CA ILE A 298 -14.79 -11.57 -15.54
C ILE A 298 -16.28 -11.41 -15.80
N ARG A 299 -16.80 -11.90 -16.94
CA ARG A 299 -18.23 -11.84 -17.28
C ARG A 299 -19.08 -12.61 -16.28
N ALA A 300 -18.66 -13.82 -15.91
CA ALA A 300 -19.36 -14.63 -14.92
C ALA A 300 -19.43 -13.91 -13.56
N LEU A 301 -18.32 -13.36 -13.09
CA LEU A 301 -18.28 -12.61 -11.82
C LEU A 301 -19.10 -11.34 -11.86
N LEU A 302 -19.09 -10.58 -12.97
CA LEU A 302 -19.96 -9.41 -13.13
C LEU A 302 -21.45 -9.78 -13.07
N ALA A 303 -21.84 -10.89 -13.69
CA ALA A 303 -23.22 -11.38 -13.61
C ALA A 303 -23.59 -11.78 -12.17
N GLU A 304 -22.68 -12.41 -11.41
CA GLU A 304 -22.88 -12.69 -9.99
C GLU A 304 -23.02 -11.41 -9.15
N VAL A 305 -22.16 -10.41 -9.40
CA VAL A 305 -22.23 -9.09 -8.74
C VAL A 305 -23.56 -8.41 -9.05
N GLY A 306 -24.01 -8.39 -10.31
CA GLY A 306 -25.31 -7.82 -10.69
C GLY A 306 -26.49 -8.52 -10.04
N ALA A 307 -26.47 -9.86 -9.96
CA ALA A 307 -27.52 -10.63 -9.28
C ALA A 307 -27.56 -10.35 -7.77
N GLU A 308 -26.39 -10.22 -7.12
CA GLU A 308 -26.28 -9.89 -5.71
C GLU A 308 -26.66 -8.42 -5.43
N TRP A 309 -26.33 -7.51 -6.34
CA TRP A 309 -26.77 -6.12 -6.28
C TRP A 309 -28.30 -6.00 -6.24
N LEU A 310 -28.99 -6.76 -7.09
CA LEU A 310 -30.46 -6.80 -7.08
C LEU A 310 -31.02 -7.40 -5.77
N ARG A 311 -30.33 -8.38 -5.16
CA ARG A 311 -30.69 -8.92 -3.84
C ARG A 311 -30.56 -7.85 -2.76
N LEU A 312 -29.45 -7.12 -2.74
CA LEU A 312 -29.21 -6.02 -1.82
C LEU A 312 -30.28 -4.94 -1.96
N MET A 313 -30.60 -4.53 -3.19
CA MET A 313 -31.64 -3.52 -3.47
C MET A 313 -33.03 -3.95 -2.99
N ARG A 314 -33.39 -5.24 -3.10
CA ARG A 314 -34.64 -5.75 -2.54
C ARG A 314 -34.65 -5.63 -1.01
N SER A 315 -33.56 -6.03 -0.35
CA SER A 315 -33.43 -5.88 1.11
C SER A 315 -33.51 -4.43 1.58
N LEU A 316 -33.02 -3.45 0.80
CA LEU A 316 -33.19 -2.03 1.11
C LEU A 316 -34.64 -1.55 0.91
N ARG A 317 -35.30 -2.00 -0.15
CA ARG A 317 -36.67 -1.58 -0.50
C ARG A 317 -37.73 -2.17 0.43
N ASP A 318 -37.55 -3.42 0.85
CA ASP A 318 -38.51 -4.12 1.71
C ASP A 318 -38.55 -3.55 3.13
N ALA A 319 -37.82 -2.44 3.37
CA ALA A 319 -37.93 -1.48 4.46
C ALA A 319 -38.76 -2.03 5.62
N HIS A 320 -38.03 -2.54 6.61
CA HIS A 320 -38.41 -2.83 8.00
C HIS A 320 -38.18 -4.29 8.40
N GLY A 321 -37.54 -4.46 9.55
CA GLY A 321 -37.41 -5.74 10.23
C GLY A 321 -36.03 -6.37 10.14
N ARG A 322 -35.75 -7.24 11.11
CA ARG A 322 -34.44 -7.91 11.28
C ARG A 322 -34.07 -8.82 10.11
N GLU A 323 -35.06 -9.34 9.36
CA GLU A 323 -34.81 -10.21 8.22
C GLU A 323 -34.25 -9.45 7.01
N ALA A 324 -34.88 -8.32 6.63
CA ALA A 324 -34.41 -7.45 5.57
C ALA A 324 -33.01 -6.91 5.87
N ALA A 325 -32.80 -6.45 7.11
CA ALA A 325 -31.48 -6.00 7.57
C ALA A 325 -30.43 -7.13 7.58
N GLY A 326 -30.83 -8.37 7.87
CA GLY A 326 -29.98 -9.55 7.71
C GLY A 326 -29.66 -9.88 6.25
N GLY A 327 -30.62 -9.76 5.35
CA GLY A 327 -30.43 -9.91 3.91
C GLY A 327 -29.44 -8.89 3.35
N LEU A 328 -29.59 -7.62 3.72
CA LEU A 328 -28.68 -6.53 3.41
C LEU A 328 -27.25 -6.81 3.90
N ALA A 329 -27.12 -7.22 5.16
CA ALA A 329 -25.82 -7.51 5.78
C ALA A 329 -25.10 -8.68 5.09
N ARG A 330 -25.82 -9.73 4.67
CA ARG A 330 -25.24 -10.84 3.91
C ARG A 330 -24.87 -10.45 2.48
N SER A 331 -25.77 -9.76 1.78
CA SER A 331 -25.58 -9.37 0.38
C SER A 331 -24.36 -8.44 0.22
N SER A 332 -24.16 -7.52 1.16
CA SER A 332 -22.99 -6.63 1.16
C SER A 332 -21.66 -7.36 1.35
N GLU A 333 -21.60 -8.42 2.17
CA GLU A 333 -20.40 -9.25 2.32
C GLU A 333 -20.14 -10.11 1.07
N ILE A 334 -21.18 -10.68 0.46
CA ILE A 334 -21.05 -11.43 -0.79
C ILE A 334 -20.55 -10.51 -1.91
N LEU A 335 -21.11 -9.30 -2.03
CA LEU A 335 -20.62 -8.29 -2.98
C LEU A 335 -19.15 -7.95 -2.75
N LEU A 336 -18.74 -7.77 -1.49
CA LEU A 336 -17.34 -7.50 -1.16
C LEU A 336 -16.42 -8.62 -1.68
N ASP A 337 -16.74 -9.87 -1.36
CA ASP A 337 -15.96 -11.03 -1.78
C ASP A 337 -15.89 -11.16 -3.31
N ARG A 338 -17.02 -10.96 -4.00
CA ARG A 338 -17.07 -11.03 -5.47
C ARG A 338 -16.31 -9.91 -6.16
N LEU A 339 -16.39 -8.69 -5.63
CA LEU A 339 -15.63 -7.55 -6.13
C LEU A 339 -14.13 -7.68 -5.82
N ASP A 340 -13.75 -8.33 -4.71
CA ASP A 340 -12.36 -8.70 -4.41
C ASP A 340 -11.81 -9.69 -5.46
N LEU A 341 -12.56 -10.77 -5.75
CA LEU A 341 -12.20 -11.73 -6.80
C LEU A 341 -12.11 -11.08 -8.18
N LEU A 342 -13.08 -10.22 -8.51
CA LEU A 342 -13.11 -9.47 -9.76
C LEU A 342 -11.88 -8.57 -9.90
N THR A 343 -11.44 -7.93 -8.83
CA THR A 343 -10.20 -7.13 -8.80
C THR A 343 -9.00 -7.97 -9.20
N GLY A 344 -8.88 -9.19 -8.66
CA GLY A 344 -7.79 -10.12 -8.98
C GLY A 344 -7.77 -10.52 -10.46
N HIS A 345 -8.93 -10.86 -11.05
CA HIS A 345 -9.02 -11.19 -12.48
C HIS A 345 -8.66 -10.01 -13.39
N TYR A 346 -9.05 -8.78 -13.02
CA TYR A 346 -8.64 -7.58 -13.76
C TYR A 346 -7.14 -7.34 -13.67
N GLN A 347 -6.54 -7.52 -12.48
CA GLN A 347 -5.09 -7.39 -12.30
C GLN A 347 -4.33 -8.41 -13.17
N GLN A 348 -4.77 -9.67 -13.18
CA GLN A 348 -4.17 -10.71 -14.01
C GLN A 348 -4.31 -10.39 -15.51
N SER A 349 -5.48 -9.94 -15.95
CA SER A 349 -5.71 -9.58 -17.35
C SER A 349 -4.84 -8.40 -17.80
N LEU A 350 -4.65 -7.40 -16.93
CA LEU A 350 -3.74 -6.28 -17.19
C LEU A 350 -2.28 -6.72 -17.27
N GLN A 351 -1.86 -7.68 -16.44
CA GLN A 351 -0.50 -8.22 -16.47
C GLN A 351 -0.20 -8.96 -17.78
N ILE A 352 -1.19 -9.65 -18.35
CA ILE A 352 -1.06 -10.36 -19.64
C ILE A 352 -0.93 -9.36 -20.80
N ILE A 353 -1.70 -8.26 -20.80
CA ILE A 353 -1.67 -7.28 -21.91
C ILE A 353 -0.42 -6.39 -21.86
N LEU A 354 0.09 -6.10 -20.66
CA LEU A 354 1.30 -5.29 -20.44
C LEU A 354 2.58 -6.14 -20.41
N GLY A 355 2.49 -7.45 -20.66
CA GLY A 355 3.62 -8.38 -20.65
C GLY A 355 4.01 -8.85 -22.02
#